data_AF-A0A956FIQ0-F1
#
_entry.id   AF-A0A956FIQ0-F1
#
_cell.length_a   1.000
_cell.length_b   1.000
_cell.length_c   1.000
_cell.angle_alpha   90.00
_cell.angle_beta   90.00
_cell.angle_gamma   90.00
#
_symmetry.space_group_name_H-M   'P 1'
#
loop_
_entity.id
_entity.type
_entity.pdbx_description
1 polymer ?
#
loop_
_entity_poly.entity_id
_entity_poly.type
_entity_poly.pdbx_seq_one_letter_code
_entity_poly.pdbx_strand_id
1 'polypeptide(L)'
;MTRGGTVAVGLLVLGACQRLPGGSGGDDWDEEVAGTTLEPGGGRLDDGALDDSTGEAVDPTVCQPGLRARDRGVLSDFAGVEIIEGDLVLIGIRNRDLDWLQCVRHVEGSLSIRQSPTLFELSGLRRLRSVGGMLVLWRDPSLVDLGGLSGLTAVGEGIHISDDGELRSLAGLEQVYTEGELLIVGNALLEVVQLPRMPRLVMLGISGNARLERLELPALREVEALALVDDPALEHLDGLASLERVTWLSLIELGALSTTGELTALREAERVLVRDSPGIVRLELPALQTLDELWLWRDPTLTELVLPSLERLGAVSFESLPVLVEPAPLGEVDVQEVALYDVPGITGLHWLGPPPSSLRELWLMTLPGLEELTWLESLTEIEGSLELRELPVELSLEPLSRLGEVRGSMRLDGLASIDGLVGLERVIGSLELRRLGSTDLGGLRRLRAAGGLTISGNATLTTLEGLERLQSIEGSLDVSDDPALTTLAAIWPAPEGGLQTVLGPQVRVRNNASLSQCEVGDFIGALLASGVPLGIDVGANLPCPE
;
A
#
# COMPACT_ATOMS: atom_id res chain seq x y z
N MET A 1 18.52 -21.80 8.09
CA MET A 1 17.34 -20.95 8.39
C MET A 1 17.82 -19.74 9.17
N THR A 2 18.16 -18.67 8.47
CA THR A 2 18.69 -17.41 9.01
C THR A 2 17.94 -16.27 8.33
N ARG A 3 16.91 -15.72 9.01
CA ARG A 3 16.01 -14.65 8.54
C ARG A 3 16.11 -13.41 9.46
N GLY A 4 17.30 -13.06 9.96
CA GLY A 4 17.41 -12.13 11.10
C GLY A 4 17.78 -10.67 10.79
N GLY A 5 18.52 -10.38 9.72
CA GLY A 5 19.06 -9.03 9.46
C GLY A 5 18.54 -8.41 8.15
N THR A 6 18.51 -9.21 7.09
CA THR A 6 17.93 -8.85 5.77
C THR A 6 16.41 -8.63 5.81
N VAL A 7 15.76 -9.11 6.87
CA VAL A 7 14.29 -9.16 6.96
C VAL A 7 13.68 -7.80 7.27
N ALA A 8 14.31 -6.92 8.06
CA ALA A 8 13.67 -5.66 8.46
C ALA A 8 13.55 -4.63 7.32
N VAL A 9 14.54 -4.55 6.41
CA VAL A 9 14.50 -3.62 5.28
C VAL A 9 13.99 -4.28 4.00
N GLY A 10 14.25 -5.59 3.84
CA GLY A 10 13.47 -6.43 2.92
C GLY A 10 11.97 -6.31 3.21
N LEU A 11 11.54 -6.19 4.47
CA LEU A 11 10.14 -5.91 4.85
C LEU A 11 9.64 -4.50 4.50
N LEU A 12 10.50 -3.48 4.44
CA LEU A 12 10.10 -2.14 3.97
C LEU A 12 9.87 -2.16 2.45
N VAL A 13 10.78 -2.77 1.70
CA VAL A 13 10.66 -2.91 0.23
C VAL A 13 9.57 -3.92 -0.16
N LEU A 14 9.47 -5.06 0.54
CA LEU A 14 8.38 -6.03 0.39
C LEU A 14 7.06 -5.44 0.89
N GLY A 15 7.06 -4.64 1.96
CA GLY A 15 5.88 -3.95 2.49
C GLY A 15 5.36 -2.88 1.53
N ALA A 16 6.26 -2.15 0.86
CA ALA A 16 5.96 -1.23 -0.23
C ALA A 16 5.33 -1.93 -1.44
N CYS A 17 5.63 -3.22 -1.66
CA CYS A 17 5.04 -4.03 -2.73
C CYS A 17 3.81 -4.87 -2.31
N GLN A 18 3.64 -5.23 -1.04
CA GLN A 18 2.69 -6.26 -0.58
C GLN A 18 1.55 -5.77 0.32
N ARG A 19 1.51 -4.51 0.78
CA ARG A 19 0.43 -4.04 1.69
C ARG A 19 -0.53 -3.04 1.05
N LEU A 20 -1.78 -3.50 0.90
CA LEU A 20 -2.98 -2.69 0.76
C LEU A 20 -3.49 -2.28 2.17
N PRO A 21 -3.84 -1.02 2.46
CA PRO A 21 -4.81 -0.69 3.49
C PRO A 21 -6.20 -0.84 2.86
N GLY A 22 -6.72 -2.07 2.86
CA GLY A 22 -8.12 -2.33 2.56
C GLY A 22 -8.86 -2.60 3.86
N GLY A 23 -9.60 -1.61 4.37
CA GLY A 23 -10.56 -1.81 5.46
C GLY A 23 -10.66 -0.65 6.44
N SER A 24 -11.66 0.22 6.23
CA SER A 24 -12.37 1.02 7.24
C SER A 24 -11.61 1.42 8.53
N GLY A 25 -11.14 2.66 8.57
CA GLY A 25 -10.48 3.30 9.73
C GLY A 25 -9.12 3.84 9.26
N GLY A 26 -8.94 5.13 9.07
CA GLY A 26 -8.80 6.05 10.19
C GLY A 26 -7.47 5.77 10.88
N ASP A 27 -6.42 6.48 10.46
CA ASP A 27 -5.14 6.64 11.16
C ASP A 27 -4.36 5.34 11.48
N ASP A 28 -3.64 4.75 10.50
CA ASP A 28 -2.66 3.70 10.86
C ASP A 28 -1.48 3.52 9.87
N TRP A 29 -1.03 4.61 9.23
CA TRP A 29 0.30 4.65 8.58
C TRP A 29 1.37 5.33 9.46
N ASP A 30 0.98 6.02 10.55
CA ASP A 30 1.86 6.86 11.35
C ASP A 30 2.51 6.16 12.57
N GLU A 31 2.11 4.94 12.93
CA GLU A 31 2.64 4.27 14.14
C GLU A 31 3.78 3.25 13.94
N GLU A 32 4.24 2.97 12.70
CA GLU A 32 5.32 1.98 12.50
C GLU A 32 6.53 2.45 11.68
N VAL A 33 6.77 3.77 11.58
CA VAL A 33 8.03 4.34 11.03
C VAL A 33 8.85 5.12 12.08
N ALA A 34 8.31 5.34 13.28
CA ALA A 34 8.99 6.05 14.36
C ALA A 34 9.16 5.18 15.62
N GLY A 35 9.86 4.04 15.53
CA GLY A 35 9.94 3.21 16.74
C GLY A 35 10.71 1.89 16.72
N THR A 36 11.75 1.69 15.92
CA THR A 36 12.63 0.52 16.14
C THR A 36 14.10 0.90 16.19
N THR A 37 14.47 1.56 17.28
CA THR A 37 15.77 1.30 17.90
C THR A 37 15.72 -0.13 18.45
N LEU A 38 16.06 -1.12 17.62
CA LEU A 38 16.31 -2.47 18.10
C LEU A 38 17.77 -2.54 18.58
N GLU A 39 17.95 -2.29 19.87
CA GLU A 39 19.14 -2.76 20.57
C GLU A 39 19.29 -4.28 20.34
N PRO A 40 20.49 -4.78 19.99
CA PRO A 40 20.70 -6.20 19.79
C PRO A 40 20.63 -6.90 21.15
N GLY A 41 19.60 -7.71 21.34
CA GLY A 41 19.57 -8.70 22.41
C GLY A 41 20.84 -9.54 22.35
N GLY A 42 21.65 -9.46 23.40
CA GLY A 42 22.88 -10.23 23.57
C GLY A 42 22.61 -11.72 23.55
N GLY A 43 22.69 -12.30 22.36
CA GLY A 43 22.72 -13.75 22.10
C GLY A 43 24.12 -14.14 21.66
N ARG A 44 24.75 -15.03 22.41
CA ARG A 44 26.10 -15.56 22.21
C ARG A 44 26.28 -16.08 20.77
N LEU A 45 27.29 -15.56 20.05
CA LEU A 45 27.73 -16.05 18.74
C LEU A 45 28.32 -17.46 18.88
N ASP A 46 27.59 -18.48 18.43
CA ASP A 46 28.08 -19.86 18.27
C ASP A 46 27.65 -20.39 16.88
N ASP A 47 28.01 -19.70 15.78
CA ASP A 47 27.67 -20.13 14.41
C ASP A 47 28.84 -19.93 13.42
N GLY A 48 29.74 -20.92 13.30
CA GLY A 48 30.44 -21.30 12.05
C GLY A 48 31.30 -20.29 11.27
N ALA A 49 31.55 -19.07 11.75
CA ALA A 49 32.38 -18.09 11.05
C ALA A 49 33.85 -18.51 10.97
N LEU A 50 34.48 -18.28 9.81
CA LEU A 50 35.91 -18.51 9.58
C LEU A 50 36.75 -17.52 10.42
N ASP A 51 37.41 -18.02 11.47
CA ASP A 51 38.39 -17.29 12.30
C ASP A 51 39.83 -17.56 11.80
N ASP A 52 40.71 -16.57 11.95
CA ASP A 52 42.12 -16.43 11.50
C ASP A 52 43.10 -17.39 12.22
N SER A 53 42.65 -18.58 12.61
CA SER A 53 43.49 -19.54 13.31
C SER A 53 44.31 -20.42 12.36
N THR A 54 45.61 -20.45 12.60
CA THR A 54 46.70 -20.86 11.70
C THR A 54 46.79 -22.37 11.47
N GLY A 55 46.47 -22.83 10.25
CA GLY A 55 46.89 -24.12 9.68
C GLY A 55 48.15 -23.98 8.80
N GLU A 56 48.78 -25.11 8.45
CA GLU A 56 50.02 -25.17 7.64
C GLU A 56 49.94 -24.29 6.37
N ALA A 57 50.98 -23.49 6.15
CA ALA A 57 51.06 -22.50 5.07
C ALA A 57 51.12 -23.16 3.68
N VAL A 58 49.94 -23.46 3.11
CA VAL A 58 49.79 -23.66 1.67
C VAL A 58 49.81 -22.27 1.04
N ASP A 59 50.66 -22.06 0.02
CA ASP A 59 50.73 -20.81 -0.72
C ASP A 59 49.37 -20.57 -1.43
N PRO A 60 48.58 -19.56 -1.00
CA PRO A 60 47.24 -19.32 -1.54
C PRO A 60 47.27 -18.89 -3.02
N THR A 61 48.46 -18.58 -3.57
CA THR A 61 48.64 -18.19 -4.98
C THR A 61 48.66 -19.39 -5.93
N VAL A 62 48.88 -20.60 -5.43
CA VAL A 62 48.96 -21.81 -6.24
C VAL A 62 47.59 -22.49 -6.31
N CYS A 63 46.85 -22.21 -7.38
CA CYS A 63 45.54 -22.82 -7.58
C CYS A 63 45.64 -24.28 -7.98
N GLN A 64 44.83 -25.12 -7.32
CA GLN A 64 44.74 -26.54 -7.60
C GLN A 64 43.47 -26.79 -8.41
N PRO A 65 43.58 -27.10 -9.71
CA PRO A 65 42.42 -27.28 -10.58
C PRO A 65 41.41 -28.27 -10.01
N GLY A 66 40.18 -27.82 -9.80
CA GLY A 66 39.08 -28.65 -9.27
C GLY A 66 39.15 -29.00 -7.78
N LEU A 67 40.09 -28.44 -7.01
CA LEU A 67 40.10 -28.59 -5.55
C LEU A 67 38.83 -27.97 -4.96
N ARG A 68 38.19 -28.72 -4.06
CA ARG A 68 36.93 -28.35 -3.41
C ARG A 68 37.09 -28.21 -1.91
N ALA A 69 36.46 -27.20 -1.33
CA ALA A 69 36.25 -27.07 0.11
C ALA A 69 34.76 -27.01 0.43
N ARG A 70 34.37 -27.44 1.63
CA ARG A 70 32.99 -27.28 2.14
C ARG A 70 32.84 -25.96 2.87
N ASP A 71 31.59 -25.54 3.08
CA ASP A 71 31.11 -24.35 3.80
C ASP A 71 31.63 -24.12 5.24
N ARG A 72 32.54 -24.94 5.76
CA ARG A 72 33.08 -24.86 7.13
C ARG A 72 34.58 -25.20 7.16
N GLY A 73 35.37 -24.39 7.86
CA GLY A 73 36.82 -24.59 8.01
C GLY A 73 37.52 -23.48 8.79
N VAL A 74 38.84 -23.36 8.63
CA VAL A 74 39.68 -22.20 8.98
C VAL A 74 40.27 -21.60 7.69
N LEU A 75 40.79 -20.35 7.73
CA LEU A 75 41.26 -19.64 6.53
C LEU A 75 42.25 -20.44 5.65
N SER A 76 43.08 -21.30 6.27
CA SER A 76 44.02 -22.17 5.56
C SER A 76 43.35 -23.23 4.67
N ASP A 77 42.10 -23.61 4.97
CA ASP A 77 41.38 -24.65 4.24
C ASP A 77 40.96 -24.20 2.83
N PHE A 78 41.02 -22.90 2.56
CA PHE A 78 40.63 -22.30 1.28
C PHE A 78 41.83 -21.99 0.36
N ALA A 79 43.06 -22.22 0.83
CA ALA A 79 44.25 -21.98 0.03
C ALA A 79 44.27 -22.90 -1.22
N GLY A 80 44.32 -22.30 -2.41
CA GLY A 80 44.37 -23.03 -3.68
C GLY A 80 43.03 -23.61 -4.14
N VAL A 81 41.93 -23.44 -3.39
CA VAL A 81 40.59 -23.98 -3.70
C VAL A 81 39.96 -23.24 -4.87
N GLU A 82 39.37 -23.98 -5.81
CA GLU A 82 38.65 -23.41 -6.95
C GLU A 82 37.12 -23.45 -6.80
N ILE A 83 36.59 -24.39 -6.01
CA ILE A 83 35.14 -24.59 -5.84
C ILE A 83 34.80 -24.68 -4.35
N ILE A 84 33.83 -23.90 -3.90
CA ILE A 84 33.25 -24.01 -2.57
C ILE A 84 31.91 -24.73 -2.68
N GLU A 85 31.82 -25.92 -2.08
CA GLU A 85 30.59 -26.69 -1.94
C GLU A 85 29.76 -26.09 -0.80
N GLY A 86 28.56 -25.61 -1.12
CA GLY A 86 27.67 -24.92 -0.16
C GLY A 86 27.92 -23.42 -0.04
N ASP A 87 27.47 -22.82 1.06
CA ASP A 87 27.55 -21.39 1.29
C ASP A 87 28.97 -20.97 1.75
N LEU A 88 29.46 -19.83 1.26
CA LEU A 88 30.63 -19.15 1.81
C LEU A 88 30.16 -17.95 2.62
N VAL A 89 30.31 -18.02 3.95
CA VAL A 89 29.89 -16.95 4.87
C VAL A 89 31.10 -16.36 5.58
N LEU A 90 31.38 -15.09 5.30
CA LEU A 90 32.46 -14.28 5.86
C LEU A 90 31.84 -13.19 6.75
N ILE A 91 32.15 -13.22 8.04
CA ILE A 91 31.61 -12.26 9.02
C ILE A 91 32.76 -11.70 9.85
N GLY A 92 32.85 -10.38 9.99
CA GLY A 92 33.84 -9.78 10.89
C GLY A 92 35.27 -9.85 10.38
N ILE A 93 35.47 -9.94 9.06
CA ILE A 93 36.81 -10.07 8.47
C ILE A 93 37.61 -8.80 8.75
N ARG A 94 38.83 -8.99 9.26
CA ARG A 94 39.76 -7.92 9.64
C ARG A 94 40.87 -7.66 8.61
N ASN A 95 40.91 -8.48 7.57
CA ASN A 95 41.82 -8.27 6.45
C ASN A 95 41.32 -7.11 5.60
N ARG A 96 42.25 -6.45 4.91
CA ARG A 96 41.93 -5.39 3.94
C ARG A 96 41.35 -5.95 2.63
N ASP A 97 41.68 -7.19 2.30
CA ASP A 97 41.22 -7.93 1.13
C ASP A 97 41.09 -9.43 1.47
N LEU A 98 40.53 -10.21 0.55
CA LEU A 98 40.32 -11.65 0.59
C LEU A 98 41.32 -12.44 -0.26
N ASP A 99 42.59 -12.01 -0.32
CA ASP A 99 43.66 -12.61 -1.14
C ASP A 99 43.77 -14.16 -1.06
N TRP A 100 43.36 -14.72 0.06
CA TRP A 100 43.33 -16.16 0.32
C TRP A 100 42.26 -16.91 -0.52
N LEU A 101 41.30 -16.19 -1.12
CA LEU A 101 40.28 -16.71 -2.04
C LEU A 101 40.65 -16.57 -3.52
N GLN A 102 41.86 -16.14 -3.86
CA GLN A 102 42.28 -15.83 -5.24
C GLN A 102 42.15 -16.96 -6.28
N CYS A 103 41.95 -18.19 -5.83
CA CYS A 103 41.73 -19.36 -6.67
C CYS A 103 40.26 -19.69 -6.90
N VAL A 104 39.36 -19.19 -6.05
CA VAL A 104 37.94 -19.52 -6.08
C VAL A 104 37.34 -19.02 -7.39
N ARG A 105 36.69 -19.95 -8.10
CA ARG A 105 35.94 -19.71 -9.34
C ARG A 105 34.44 -19.88 -9.16
N HIS A 106 34.04 -20.79 -8.27
CA HIS A 106 32.64 -21.14 -8.08
C HIS A 106 32.32 -21.27 -6.59
N VAL A 107 31.23 -20.64 -6.17
CA VAL A 107 30.54 -20.95 -4.91
C VAL A 107 29.23 -21.62 -5.30
N GLU A 108 29.03 -22.88 -4.90
CA GLU A 108 27.83 -23.64 -5.29
C GLU A 108 26.58 -23.18 -4.53
N GLY A 109 26.74 -22.65 -3.31
CA GLY A 109 25.69 -21.98 -2.55
C GLY A 109 25.79 -20.46 -2.62
N SER A 110 25.43 -19.79 -1.53
CA SER A 110 25.47 -18.33 -1.38
C SER A 110 26.85 -17.82 -0.99
N LEU A 111 27.24 -16.64 -1.45
CA LEU A 111 28.40 -15.91 -0.96
C LEU A 111 27.91 -14.73 -0.12
N SER A 112 28.22 -14.74 1.17
CA SER A 112 27.84 -13.69 2.11
C SER A 112 29.06 -13.09 2.78
N ILE A 113 29.31 -11.81 2.56
CA ILE A 113 30.36 -11.01 3.19
C ILE A 113 29.67 -9.95 4.04
N ARG A 114 30.00 -9.91 5.33
CA ARG A 114 29.24 -9.12 6.28
C ARG A 114 30.09 -8.56 7.41
N GLN A 115 29.71 -7.37 7.90
CA GLN A 115 30.24 -6.79 9.13
C GLN A 115 31.78 -6.78 9.19
N SER A 116 32.45 -6.55 8.07
CA SER A 116 33.91 -6.60 7.90
C SER A 116 34.47 -5.18 7.84
N PRO A 117 34.71 -4.53 8.99
CA PRO A 117 34.90 -3.08 9.06
C PRO A 117 36.17 -2.57 8.39
N THR A 118 37.14 -3.45 8.09
CA THR A 118 38.41 -3.09 7.46
C THR A 118 38.53 -3.59 6.04
N LEU A 119 37.56 -4.38 5.55
CA LEU A 119 37.57 -4.89 4.19
C LEU A 119 37.39 -3.71 3.24
N PHE A 120 38.38 -3.50 2.38
CA PHE A 120 38.47 -2.31 1.53
C PHE A 120 38.18 -2.64 0.06
N GLU A 121 38.59 -3.84 -0.36
CA GLU A 121 38.45 -4.34 -1.73
C GLU A 121 38.18 -5.84 -1.71
N LEU A 122 37.82 -6.39 -2.88
CA LEU A 122 37.54 -7.80 -3.10
C LEU A 122 38.49 -8.43 -4.12
N SER A 123 39.71 -7.91 -4.26
CA SER A 123 40.72 -8.33 -5.24
C SER A 123 40.99 -9.85 -5.20
N GLY A 124 40.87 -10.46 -4.02
CA GLY A 124 40.87 -11.91 -3.82
C GLY A 124 39.78 -12.70 -4.57
N LEU A 125 38.72 -12.07 -5.04
CA LEU A 125 37.61 -12.71 -5.77
C LEU A 125 37.69 -12.56 -7.30
N ARG A 126 38.77 -11.99 -7.85
CA ARG A 126 38.95 -11.72 -9.30
C ARG A 126 38.71 -12.91 -10.24
N ARG A 127 38.82 -14.14 -9.73
CA ARG A 127 38.62 -15.39 -10.49
C ARG A 127 37.22 -15.97 -10.34
N LEU A 128 36.40 -15.45 -9.44
CA LEU A 128 35.02 -15.87 -9.24
C LEU A 128 34.26 -15.70 -10.57
N ARG A 129 33.45 -16.70 -10.92
CA ARG A 129 32.66 -16.79 -12.16
C ARG A 129 31.19 -16.99 -11.87
N SER A 130 30.85 -17.74 -10.81
CA SER A 130 29.47 -17.95 -10.42
C SER A 130 29.27 -18.11 -8.91
N VAL A 131 28.11 -17.66 -8.45
CA VAL A 131 27.53 -17.94 -7.13
C VAL A 131 26.20 -18.64 -7.37
N GLY A 132 26.02 -19.86 -6.84
CA GLY A 132 24.82 -20.66 -7.10
C GLY A 132 23.59 -20.19 -6.36
N GLY A 133 23.76 -19.58 -5.18
CA GLY A 133 22.71 -18.98 -4.38
C GLY A 133 22.74 -17.44 -4.44
N MET A 134 22.66 -16.83 -3.27
CA MET A 134 22.62 -15.39 -3.07
C MET A 134 24.02 -14.77 -2.99
N LEU A 135 24.24 -13.60 -3.61
CA LEU A 135 25.38 -12.73 -3.30
C LEU A 135 24.95 -11.68 -2.29
N VAL A 136 25.55 -11.66 -1.10
CA VAL A 136 25.24 -10.71 -0.03
C VAL A 136 26.50 -9.94 0.38
N LEU A 137 26.46 -8.62 0.25
CA LEU A 137 27.40 -7.68 0.87
C LEU A 137 26.60 -6.87 1.89
N TRP A 138 27.03 -6.83 3.15
CA TRP A 138 26.26 -6.14 4.18
C TRP A 138 27.09 -5.59 5.33
N ARG A 139 26.98 -4.29 5.56
CA ARG A 139 27.67 -3.57 6.64
C ARG A 139 29.18 -3.76 6.57
N ASP A 140 29.76 -3.58 5.40
CA ASP A 140 31.19 -3.55 5.16
C ASP A 140 31.63 -2.09 4.88
N PRO A 141 31.64 -1.21 5.91
CA PRO A 141 31.68 0.26 5.74
C PRO A 141 32.98 0.81 5.15
N SER A 142 34.04 0.01 5.01
CA SER A 142 35.29 0.43 4.36
C SER A 142 35.40 -0.02 2.90
N LEU A 143 34.43 -0.80 2.40
CA LEU A 143 34.45 -1.36 1.04
C LEU A 143 34.17 -0.24 0.03
N VAL A 144 35.14 0.06 -0.83
CA VAL A 144 35.07 1.19 -1.77
C VAL A 144 34.70 0.76 -3.19
N ASP A 145 35.10 -0.44 -3.60
CA ASP A 145 34.83 -0.96 -4.93
C ASP A 145 34.57 -2.48 -4.94
N LEU A 146 33.85 -2.92 -5.98
CA LEU A 146 33.57 -4.33 -6.25
C LEU A 146 34.39 -4.85 -7.43
N GLY A 147 35.52 -4.20 -7.77
CA GLY A 147 36.31 -4.52 -8.97
C GLY A 147 36.82 -5.95 -8.98
N GLY A 148 37.03 -6.53 -7.80
CA GLY A 148 37.32 -7.95 -7.63
C GLY A 148 36.22 -8.91 -8.14
N LEU A 149 34.99 -8.44 -8.32
CA LEU A 149 33.88 -9.23 -8.87
C LEU A 149 33.74 -9.11 -10.38
N SER A 150 34.62 -8.39 -11.09
CA SER A 150 34.53 -8.14 -12.55
C SER A 150 34.49 -9.41 -13.42
N GLY A 151 34.84 -10.55 -12.86
CA GLY A 151 34.78 -11.86 -13.50
C GLY A 151 33.48 -12.63 -13.28
N LEU A 152 32.64 -12.20 -12.34
CA LEU A 152 31.39 -12.85 -11.97
C LEU A 152 30.38 -12.66 -13.10
N THR A 153 29.83 -13.78 -13.59
CA THR A 153 28.89 -13.78 -14.72
C THR A 153 27.50 -14.27 -14.38
N ALA A 154 27.33 -14.99 -13.26
CA ALA A 154 26.06 -15.58 -12.88
C ALA A 154 25.88 -15.61 -11.36
N VAL A 155 24.69 -15.21 -10.90
CA VAL A 155 24.22 -15.36 -9.52
C VAL A 155 22.82 -15.98 -9.56
N GLY A 156 22.62 -17.06 -8.81
CA GLY A 156 21.39 -17.85 -8.89
C GLY A 156 20.16 -17.17 -8.31
N GLU A 157 20.17 -16.89 -7.01
CA GLU A 157 18.98 -16.42 -6.28
C GLU A 157 18.83 -14.89 -6.23
N GLY A 158 19.93 -14.14 -6.36
CA GLY A 158 19.90 -12.69 -6.37
C GLY A 158 21.15 -12.01 -5.81
N ILE A 159 21.12 -10.68 -5.75
CA ILE A 159 22.17 -9.82 -5.21
C ILE A 159 21.58 -8.86 -4.17
N HIS A 160 22.12 -8.87 -2.96
CA HIS A 160 21.80 -7.91 -1.89
C HIS A 160 23.08 -7.16 -1.50
N ILE A 161 23.06 -5.83 -1.59
CA ILE A 161 24.18 -4.95 -1.22
C ILE A 161 23.62 -3.88 -0.30
N SER A 162 24.09 -3.83 0.94
CA SER A 162 23.46 -2.97 1.92
C SER A 162 24.36 -2.44 3.01
N ASP A 163 24.15 -1.17 3.39
CA ASP A 163 24.88 -0.49 4.46
C ASP A 163 26.41 -0.44 4.21
N ASP A 164 26.85 -0.45 2.94
CA ASP A 164 28.26 -0.39 2.54
C ASP A 164 28.66 1.06 2.24
N GLY A 165 28.80 1.85 3.31
CA GLY A 165 28.78 3.32 3.27
C GLY A 165 29.83 4.03 2.43
N GLU A 166 30.91 3.37 2.02
CA GLU A 166 31.94 3.96 1.13
C GLU A 166 31.79 3.58 -0.35
N LEU A 167 30.84 2.69 -0.68
CA LEU A 167 30.61 2.22 -2.03
C LEU A 167 29.95 3.31 -2.88
N ARG A 168 30.61 3.70 -3.98
CA ARG A 168 30.14 4.77 -4.88
C ARG A 168 29.45 4.27 -6.15
N SER A 169 29.75 3.05 -6.56
CA SER A 169 29.15 2.40 -7.72
C SER A 169 29.19 0.89 -7.55
N LEU A 170 28.41 0.18 -8.36
CA LEU A 170 28.46 -1.29 -8.45
C LEU A 170 29.47 -1.78 -9.51
N ALA A 171 30.50 -0.96 -9.80
CA ALA A 171 31.51 -1.30 -10.80
C ALA A 171 32.22 -2.61 -10.42
N GLY A 172 32.31 -3.53 -11.39
CA GLY A 172 32.67 -4.92 -11.18
C GLY A 172 31.49 -5.91 -11.31
N LEU A 173 30.24 -5.47 -11.27
CA LEU A 173 29.06 -6.34 -11.47
C LEU A 173 28.45 -6.26 -12.87
N GLU A 174 29.08 -5.58 -13.83
CA GLU A 174 28.50 -5.27 -15.14
C GLU A 174 28.32 -6.52 -16.03
N GLN A 175 29.03 -7.61 -15.71
CA GLN A 175 28.91 -8.89 -16.42
C GLN A 175 27.90 -9.84 -15.79
N VAL A 176 27.35 -9.50 -14.63
CA VAL A 176 26.50 -10.41 -13.85
C VAL A 176 25.11 -10.53 -14.45
N TYR A 177 24.67 -11.77 -14.56
CA TYR A 177 23.29 -12.15 -14.86
C TYR A 177 22.63 -12.76 -13.61
N THR A 178 21.40 -12.34 -13.33
CA THR A 178 20.49 -13.01 -12.40
C THR A 178 19.05 -12.74 -12.85
N GLU A 179 18.14 -13.65 -12.52
CA GLU A 179 16.68 -13.46 -12.66
C GLU A 179 16.00 -13.31 -11.29
N GLY A 180 16.77 -13.38 -10.21
CA GLY A 180 16.26 -13.35 -8.85
C GLY A 180 16.01 -11.93 -8.32
N GLU A 181 16.32 -11.73 -7.04
CA GLU A 181 16.16 -10.44 -6.37
C GLU A 181 17.40 -9.55 -6.59
N LEU A 182 17.19 -8.25 -6.72
CA LEU A 182 18.23 -7.23 -6.66
C LEU A 182 17.83 -6.21 -5.60
N LEU A 183 18.48 -6.25 -4.44
CA LEU A 183 18.25 -5.32 -3.32
C LEU A 183 19.48 -4.46 -3.07
N ILE A 184 19.34 -3.14 -3.21
CA ILE A 184 20.41 -2.17 -2.99
C ILE A 184 19.94 -1.15 -1.94
N VAL A 185 20.45 -1.27 -0.71
CA VAL A 185 19.83 -0.61 0.45
C VAL A 185 20.84 0.14 1.33
N GLY A 186 20.61 1.43 1.59
CA GLY A 186 21.38 2.16 2.62
C GLY A 186 22.84 2.43 2.24
N ASN A 187 23.17 2.41 0.95
CA ASN A 187 24.53 2.71 0.47
C ASN A 187 24.66 4.23 0.26
N ALA A 188 24.93 4.96 1.35
CA ALA A 188 24.81 6.42 1.41
C ALA A 188 25.68 7.21 0.41
N LEU A 189 26.74 6.62 -0.14
CA LEU A 189 27.61 7.24 -1.14
C LEU A 189 27.41 6.70 -2.56
N LEU A 190 26.49 5.76 -2.77
CA LEU A 190 26.23 5.16 -4.06
C LEU A 190 25.58 6.18 -4.99
N GLU A 191 26.23 6.47 -6.12
CA GLU A 191 25.78 7.48 -7.09
C GLU A 191 25.06 6.83 -8.29
N VAL A 192 25.38 5.57 -8.60
CA VAL A 192 24.83 4.85 -9.76
C VAL A 192 24.68 3.34 -9.51
N VAL A 193 23.55 2.79 -9.95
CA VAL A 193 23.32 1.34 -10.10
C VAL A 193 23.41 0.98 -11.58
N GLN A 194 24.51 0.34 -12.01
CA GLN A 194 24.76 0.01 -13.41
C GLN A 194 24.87 -1.51 -13.63
N LEU A 195 23.79 -2.11 -14.14
CA LEU A 195 23.64 -3.56 -14.28
C LEU A 195 22.97 -3.91 -15.63
N PRO A 196 23.75 -3.95 -16.72
CA PRO A 196 23.22 -3.96 -18.09
C PRO A 196 22.74 -5.32 -18.60
N ARG A 197 22.79 -6.38 -17.79
CA ARG A 197 22.55 -7.77 -18.23
C ARG A 197 21.38 -8.47 -17.56
N MET A 198 20.47 -7.74 -16.94
CA MET A 198 19.31 -8.29 -16.23
C MET A 198 18.04 -8.03 -17.04
N PRO A 199 17.61 -8.95 -17.93
CA PRO A 199 16.40 -8.76 -18.73
C PRO A 199 15.12 -8.95 -17.91
N ARG A 200 15.22 -9.70 -16.82
CA ARG A 200 14.13 -10.04 -15.91
C ARG A 200 14.64 -10.07 -14.49
N LEU A 201 13.81 -9.63 -13.55
CA LEU A 201 14.04 -9.78 -12.12
C LEU A 201 12.72 -10.18 -11.45
N VAL A 202 12.80 -11.00 -10.40
CA VAL A 202 11.66 -11.18 -9.49
C VAL A 202 11.42 -9.86 -8.75
N MET A 203 12.49 -9.24 -8.26
CA MET A 203 12.39 -8.03 -7.46
C MET A 203 13.55 -7.08 -7.77
N LEU A 204 13.23 -5.80 -7.95
CA LEU A 204 14.18 -4.70 -7.96
C LEU A 204 13.81 -3.76 -6.82
N GLY A 205 14.53 -3.87 -5.71
CA GLY A 205 14.37 -3.05 -4.52
C GLY A 205 15.55 -2.12 -4.34
N ILE A 206 15.32 -0.82 -4.40
CA ILE A 206 16.35 0.19 -4.14
C ILE A 206 15.80 1.10 -3.06
N SER A 207 16.58 1.28 -1.99
CA SER A 207 16.11 2.11 -0.89
C SER A 207 17.20 2.77 -0.05
N GLY A 208 16.97 3.99 0.42
CA GLY A 208 17.84 4.67 1.38
C GLY A 208 19.23 5.00 0.82
N ASN A 209 19.39 5.10 -0.50
CA ASN A 209 20.66 5.45 -1.14
C ASN A 209 20.69 6.96 -1.40
N ALA A 210 21.02 7.72 -0.35
CA ALA A 210 20.89 9.19 -0.32
C ALA A 210 21.61 9.97 -1.44
N ARG A 211 22.53 9.36 -2.18
CA ARG A 211 23.26 9.97 -3.31
C ARG A 211 22.97 9.33 -4.66
N LEU A 212 22.04 8.38 -4.73
CA LEU A 212 21.77 7.67 -5.97
C LEU A 212 21.06 8.60 -6.94
N GLU A 213 21.76 9.02 -7.99
CA GLU A 213 21.24 9.97 -8.97
C GLU A 213 20.58 9.26 -10.15
N ARG A 214 21.02 8.04 -10.46
CA ARG A 214 20.66 7.37 -11.71
C ARG A 214 20.72 5.84 -11.64
N LEU A 215 19.80 5.22 -12.37
CA LEU A 215 19.78 3.79 -12.64
C LEU A 215 20.25 3.52 -14.07
N GLU A 216 20.89 2.38 -14.32
CA GLU A 216 21.21 1.90 -15.66
C GLU A 216 20.96 0.39 -15.76
N LEU A 217 19.73 0.01 -16.10
CA LEU A 217 19.32 -1.36 -16.37
C LEU A 217 18.70 -1.48 -17.78
N PRO A 218 19.45 -1.14 -18.86
CA PRO A 218 18.92 -1.01 -20.22
C PRO A 218 18.37 -2.31 -20.83
N ALA A 219 18.71 -3.47 -20.24
CA ALA A 219 18.19 -4.75 -20.68
C ALA A 219 16.85 -5.12 -20.01
N LEU A 220 16.49 -4.48 -18.89
CA LEU A 220 15.37 -4.87 -18.06
C LEU A 220 14.04 -4.67 -18.79
N ARG A 221 13.31 -5.77 -19.02
CA ARG A 221 12.01 -5.81 -19.70
C ARG A 221 10.87 -6.13 -18.76
N GLU A 222 11.13 -6.90 -17.71
CA GLU A 222 10.10 -7.42 -16.83
C GLU A 222 10.60 -7.50 -15.40
N VAL A 223 9.78 -7.03 -14.47
CA VAL A 223 10.03 -7.14 -13.03
C VAL A 223 8.71 -7.51 -12.36
N GLU A 224 8.66 -8.48 -11.45
CA GLU A 224 7.42 -8.67 -10.67
C GLU A 224 7.23 -7.49 -9.71
N ALA A 225 8.23 -7.19 -8.87
CA ALA A 225 8.19 -6.09 -7.91
C ALA A 225 9.30 -5.05 -8.14
N LEU A 226 8.95 -3.81 -8.52
CA LEU A 226 9.86 -2.67 -8.59
C LEU A 226 9.53 -1.66 -7.50
N ALA A 227 10.45 -1.47 -6.56
CA ALA A 227 10.29 -0.50 -5.47
C ALA A 227 11.52 0.40 -5.36
N LEU A 228 11.26 1.71 -5.42
CA LEU A 228 12.21 2.79 -5.20
C LEU A 228 11.73 3.57 -3.98
N VAL A 229 12.50 3.57 -2.89
CA VAL A 229 12.03 4.02 -1.57
C VAL A 229 13.10 4.84 -0.85
N ASP A 230 12.84 6.10 -0.54
CA ASP A 230 13.81 6.96 0.18
C ASP A 230 15.15 7.08 -0.58
N ASP A 231 15.08 7.31 -1.89
CA ASP A 231 16.23 7.65 -2.73
C ASP A 231 16.11 9.12 -3.20
N PRO A 232 16.33 10.10 -2.30
CA PRO A 232 15.95 11.50 -2.51
C PRO A 232 16.73 12.21 -3.63
N ALA A 233 17.85 11.66 -4.08
CA ALA A 233 18.68 12.21 -5.15
C ALA A 233 18.33 11.65 -6.54
N LEU A 234 17.43 10.67 -6.64
CA LEU A 234 17.11 10.03 -7.91
C LEU A 234 16.28 10.98 -8.79
N GLU A 235 16.86 11.45 -9.90
CA GLU A 235 16.24 12.46 -10.77
C GLU A 235 15.49 11.86 -11.97
N HIS A 236 15.94 10.68 -12.42
CA HIS A 236 15.53 10.07 -13.69
C HIS A 236 15.31 8.55 -13.60
N LEU A 237 14.36 8.05 -14.38
CA LEU A 237 14.04 6.64 -14.62
C LEU A 237 14.38 6.20 -16.07
N ASP A 238 15.10 7.01 -16.85
CA ASP A 238 15.53 6.71 -18.23
C ASP A 238 16.34 5.41 -18.36
N GLY A 239 17.10 5.05 -17.33
CA GLY A 239 17.76 3.75 -17.21
C GLY A 239 16.82 2.54 -17.17
N LEU A 240 15.53 2.76 -16.94
CA LEU A 240 14.45 1.76 -16.95
C LEU A 240 13.53 1.92 -18.17
N ALA A 241 13.87 2.74 -19.17
CA ALA A 241 13.01 3.02 -20.33
C ALA A 241 12.64 1.78 -21.18
N SER A 242 13.35 0.66 -21.01
CA SER A 242 13.06 -0.62 -21.67
C SER A 242 12.08 -1.52 -20.91
N LEU A 243 11.67 -1.15 -19.69
CA LEU A 243 10.74 -1.92 -18.87
C LEU A 243 9.37 -1.98 -19.56
N GLU A 244 8.91 -3.17 -19.88
CA GLU A 244 7.65 -3.41 -20.61
C GLU A 244 6.52 -3.83 -19.68
N ARG A 245 6.85 -4.59 -18.62
CA ARG A 245 5.88 -5.13 -17.68
C ARG A 245 6.39 -5.07 -16.25
N VAL A 246 5.50 -4.65 -15.35
CA VAL A 246 5.73 -4.69 -13.91
C VAL A 246 4.49 -5.27 -13.23
N THR A 247 4.59 -6.05 -12.17
CA THR A 247 3.38 -6.37 -11.38
C THR A 247 3.11 -5.22 -10.42
N TRP A 248 4.08 -4.85 -9.59
CA TRP A 248 3.98 -3.74 -8.65
C TRP A 248 5.07 -2.71 -8.89
N LEU A 249 4.67 -1.46 -9.17
CA LEU A 249 5.54 -0.30 -9.22
C LEU A 249 5.27 0.57 -8.00
N SER A 250 6.25 0.69 -7.11
CA SER A 250 6.17 1.49 -5.88
C SER A 250 7.23 2.59 -5.89
N LEU A 251 6.79 3.84 -5.88
CA LEU A 251 7.60 5.06 -5.83
C LEU A 251 7.30 5.78 -4.52
N ILE A 252 8.21 5.70 -3.55
CA ILE A 252 7.96 6.17 -2.18
C ILE A 252 9.10 7.09 -1.74
N GLU A 253 8.75 8.24 -1.14
CA GLU A 253 9.75 9.16 -0.56
C GLU A 253 10.79 9.66 -1.59
N LEU A 254 10.38 9.88 -2.84
CA LEU A 254 11.24 10.38 -3.91
C LEU A 254 11.20 11.91 -4.01
N GLY A 255 12.30 12.55 -3.58
CA GLY A 255 12.40 14.01 -3.48
C GLY A 255 12.82 14.75 -4.76
N ALA A 256 13.63 14.12 -5.62
CA ALA A 256 14.17 14.76 -6.83
C ALA A 256 13.48 14.31 -8.14
N LEU A 257 12.81 13.16 -8.14
CA LEU A 257 12.16 12.61 -9.33
C LEU A 257 10.97 13.48 -9.73
N SER A 258 11.06 14.19 -10.86
CA SER A 258 10.02 15.15 -11.27
C SER A 258 8.88 14.54 -12.08
N THR A 259 9.13 13.43 -12.76
CA THR A 259 8.19 12.76 -13.67
C THR A 259 8.52 11.28 -13.85
N THR A 260 7.54 10.49 -14.26
CA THR A 260 7.70 9.07 -14.63
C THR A 260 7.69 8.82 -16.14
N GLY A 261 7.57 9.88 -16.97
CA GLY A 261 7.37 9.77 -18.42
C GLY A 261 8.49 9.05 -19.19
N GLU A 262 9.62 8.81 -18.54
CA GLU A 262 10.77 8.07 -19.07
C GLU A 262 10.54 6.55 -19.15
N LEU A 263 9.52 6.02 -18.46
CA LEU A 263 9.05 4.63 -18.57
C LEU A 263 8.29 4.39 -19.88
N THR A 264 8.95 4.70 -21.00
CA THR A 264 8.33 4.79 -22.34
C THR A 264 7.88 3.46 -22.93
N ALA A 265 8.40 2.34 -22.44
CA ALA A 265 8.03 1.00 -22.90
C ALA A 265 6.98 0.31 -22.01
N LEU A 266 6.64 0.87 -20.85
CA LEU A 266 5.80 0.19 -19.85
C LEU A 266 4.35 0.10 -20.37
N ARG A 267 3.87 -1.13 -20.57
CA ARG A 267 2.53 -1.42 -21.11
C ARG A 267 1.59 -2.05 -20.10
N GLU A 268 2.12 -2.85 -19.20
CA GLU A 268 1.31 -3.60 -18.23
C GLU A 268 1.83 -3.33 -16.81
N ALA A 269 0.93 -2.91 -15.94
CA ALA A 269 1.11 -2.85 -14.50
C ALA A 269 -0.10 -3.45 -13.80
N GLU A 270 0.08 -4.21 -12.71
CA GLU A 270 -1.06 -4.56 -11.84
C GLU A 270 -1.32 -3.39 -10.89
N ARG A 271 -0.28 -2.89 -10.22
CA ARG A 271 -0.38 -1.75 -9.30
C ARG A 271 0.69 -0.71 -9.59
N VAL A 272 0.29 0.56 -9.57
CA VAL A 272 1.17 1.72 -9.48
C VAL A 272 0.84 2.46 -8.20
N LEU A 273 1.81 2.52 -7.30
CA LEU A 273 1.76 3.26 -6.04
C LEU A 273 2.78 4.40 -6.09
N VAL A 274 2.30 5.62 -5.90
CA VAL A 274 3.13 6.79 -5.59
C VAL A 274 2.72 7.28 -4.21
N ARG A 275 3.71 7.47 -3.33
CA ARG A 275 3.46 7.92 -1.97
C ARG A 275 4.57 8.81 -1.45
N ASP A 276 4.21 9.85 -0.72
CA ASP A 276 5.16 10.71 0.00
C ASP A 276 6.30 11.21 -0.92
N SER A 277 6.06 11.40 -2.22
CA SER A 277 7.06 11.66 -3.25
C SER A 277 6.92 13.09 -3.79
N PRO A 278 7.29 14.11 -2.99
CA PRO A 278 7.04 15.53 -3.32
C PRO A 278 7.87 16.03 -4.51
N GLY A 279 8.78 15.24 -5.06
CA GLY A 279 9.44 15.57 -6.32
C GLY A 279 8.49 15.49 -7.52
N ILE A 280 7.54 14.55 -7.49
CA ILE A 280 6.76 14.16 -8.68
C ILE A 280 5.66 15.18 -8.93
N VAL A 281 5.88 16.03 -9.92
CA VAL A 281 4.92 17.06 -10.36
C VAL A 281 3.95 16.50 -11.41
N ARG A 282 4.41 15.51 -12.18
CA ARG A 282 3.67 14.89 -13.29
C ARG A 282 3.83 13.38 -13.28
N LEU A 283 2.75 12.66 -13.04
CA LEU A 283 2.71 11.21 -13.23
C LEU A 283 2.31 10.91 -14.68
N GLU A 284 3.26 10.44 -15.47
CA GLU A 284 3.07 10.13 -16.89
C GLU A 284 3.56 8.71 -17.20
N LEU A 285 2.67 7.88 -17.74
CA LEU A 285 3.01 6.53 -18.20
C LEU A 285 2.49 6.38 -19.64
N PRO A 286 3.29 6.80 -20.64
CA PRO A 286 2.78 7.14 -21.97
C PRO A 286 2.30 5.92 -22.78
N ALA A 287 2.87 4.75 -22.51
CA ALA A 287 2.57 3.50 -23.19
C ALA A 287 1.71 2.54 -22.35
N LEU A 288 1.29 2.92 -21.13
CA LEU A 288 0.57 2.03 -20.23
C LEU A 288 -0.82 1.73 -20.78
N GLN A 289 -1.12 0.45 -20.98
CA GLN A 289 -2.37 -0.05 -21.57
C GLN A 289 -3.29 -0.64 -20.50
N THR A 290 -2.73 -1.41 -19.57
CA THR A 290 -3.51 -2.05 -18.50
C THR A 290 -2.94 -1.68 -17.14
N LEU A 291 -3.83 -1.23 -16.26
CA LEU A 291 -3.57 -0.99 -14.85
C LEU A 291 -4.71 -1.57 -14.01
N ASP A 292 -4.42 -2.33 -12.97
CA ASP A 292 -5.49 -2.81 -12.08
C ASP A 292 -5.74 -1.82 -10.95
N GLU A 293 -4.70 -1.20 -10.41
CA GLU A 293 -4.79 -0.29 -9.27
C GLU A 293 -3.85 0.91 -9.40
N LEU A 294 -4.40 2.13 -9.29
CA LEU A 294 -3.63 3.39 -9.26
C LEU A 294 -3.78 4.10 -7.92
N TRP A 295 -2.70 4.16 -7.15
CA TRP A 295 -2.70 4.68 -5.79
C TRP A 295 -1.75 5.86 -5.65
N LEU A 296 -2.26 7.02 -5.25
CA LEU A 296 -1.51 8.29 -5.19
C LEU A 296 -1.79 8.99 -3.86
N TRP A 297 -0.82 8.97 -2.94
CA TRP A 297 -1.04 9.36 -1.55
C TRP A 297 0.01 10.32 -1.03
N ARG A 298 -0.45 11.45 -0.47
CA ARG A 298 0.41 12.46 0.17
C ARG A 298 1.50 12.99 -0.77
N ASP A 299 1.12 13.30 -2.00
CA ASP A 299 1.99 13.89 -3.03
C ASP A 299 1.60 15.36 -3.28
N PRO A 300 2.08 16.31 -2.46
CA PRO A 300 1.57 17.69 -2.43
C PRO A 300 1.92 18.53 -3.66
N THR A 301 2.77 18.03 -4.55
CA THR A 301 3.24 18.72 -5.75
C THR A 301 2.69 18.11 -7.03
N LEU A 302 1.99 16.98 -6.96
CA LEU A 302 1.45 16.28 -8.11
C LEU A 302 0.31 17.09 -8.74
N THR A 303 0.56 17.65 -9.91
CA THR A 303 -0.40 18.51 -10.63
C THR A 303 -1.05 17.81 -11.82
N GLU A 304 -0.34 16.88 -12.47
CA GLU A 304 -0.74 16.28 -13.73
C GLU A 304 -0.70 14.74 -13.66
N LEU A 305 -1.81 14.11 -14.06
CA LEU A 305 -1.93 12.67 -14.31
C LEU A 305 -2.15 12.43 -15.81
N VAL A 306 -1.22 11.71 -16.46
CA VAL A 306 -1.19 11.53 -17.92
C VAL A 306 -1.04 10.05 -18.28
N LEU A 307 -2.17 9.41 -18.62
CA LEU A 307 -2.26 7.98 -18.99
C LEU A 307 -2.95 7.81 -20.36
N PRO A 308 -2.33 8.28 -21.46
CA PRO A 308 -3.02 8.49 -22.74
C PRO A 308 -3.34 7.20 -23.51
N SER A 309 -2.69 6.10 -23.16
CA SER A 309 -2.84 4.79 -23.84
C SER A 309 -3.65 3.80 -23.01
N LEU A 310 -4.24 4.23 -21.89
CA LEU A 310 -4.90 3.34 -20.95
C LEU A 310 -6.20 2.79 -21.55
N GLU A 311 -6.28 1.46 -21.58
CA GLU A 311 -7.43 0.70 -22.09
C GLU A 311 -8.20 0.04 -20.94
N ARG A 312 -7.54 -0.19 -19.79
CA ARG A 312 -8.17 -0.77 -18.59
C ARG A 312 -7.61 -0.13 -17.32
N LEU A 313 -8.52 0.25 -16.42
CA LEU A 313 -8.24 0.67 -15.05
C LEU A 313 -9.22 0.00 -14.09
N GLY A 314 -8.75 -0.77 -13.12
CA GLY A 314 -9.63 -1.45 -12.15
C GLY A 314 -10.05 -0.57 -10.97
N ALA A 315 -9.09 0.10 -10.34
CA ALA A 315 -9.29 0.84 -9.10
C ALA A 315 -8.46 2.14 -9.05
N VAL A 316 -9.02 3.16 -8.41
CA VAL A 316 -8.34 4.42 -8.11
C VAL A 316 -8.41 4.70 -6.61
N SER A 317 -7.27 5.03 -6.01
CA SER A 317 -7.17 5.50 -4.62
C SER A 317 -6.30 6.74 -4.53
N PHE A 318 -6.91 7.92 -4.38
CA PHE A 318 -6.22 9.20 -4.25
C PHE A 318 -6.43 9.78 -2.85
N GLU A 319 -5.34 10.19 -2.21
CA GLU A 319 -5.34 10.74 -0.86
C GLU A 319 -4.39 11.94 -0.75
N SER A 320 -4.89 13.06 -0.23
CA SER A 320 -4.08 14.26 0.05
C SER A 320 -3.27 14.73 -1.15
N LEU A 321 -3.97 15.05 -2.24
CA LEU A 321 -3.42 15.62 -3.48
C LEU A 321 -3.93 17.06 -3.68
N PRO A 322 -3.41 18.03 -2.90
CA PRO A 322 -3.98 19.38 -2.80
C PRO A 322 -3.91 20.22 -4.08
N VAL A 323 -3.03 19.86 -5.02
CA VAL A 323 -2.79 20.62 -6.26
C VAL A 323 -3.08 19.84 -7.54
N LEU A 324 -3.60 18.60 -7.42
CA LEU A 324 -3.94 17.79 -8.57
C LEU A 324 -5.08 18.46 -9.34
N VAL A 325 -4.84 18.75 -10.62
CA VAL A 325 -5.90 19.21 -11.53
C VAL A 325 -6.70 18.01 -11.99
N GLU A 326 -8.00 18.20 -12.22
CA GLU A 326 -8.86 17.16 -12.78
C GLU A 326 -8.20 16.46 -13.97
N PRO A 327 -8.02 15.12 -13.91
CA PRO A 327 -7.36 14.37 -14.96
C PRO A 327 -8.08 14.49 -16.32
N ALA A 328 -7.32 14.36 -17.40
CA ALA A 328 -7.93 14.15 -18.70
C ALA A 328 -8.74 12.83 -18.70
N PRO A 329 -9.85 12.74 -19.46
CA PRO A 329 -10.62 11.52 -19.53
C PRO A 329 -9.78 10.31 -19.96
N LEU A 330 -9.85 9.23 -19.19
CA LEU A 330 -9.08 8.01 -19.40
C LEU A 330 -9.59 7.14 -20.56
N GLY A 331 -10.67 7.53 -21.24
CA GLY A 331 -11.26 6.78 -22.35
C GLY A 331 -12.34 5.79 -21.89
N GLU A 332 -12.49 4.66 -22.60
CA GLU A 332 -13.46 3.58 -22.27
C GLU A 332 -12.91 2.61 -21.21
N VAL A 333 -12.42 3.15 -20.08
CA VAL A 333 -11.95 2.32 -18.96
C VAL A 333 -13.12 1.93 -18.04
N ASP A 334 -13.09 0.70 -17.54
CA ASP A 334 -14.13 0.14 -16.66
C ASP A 334 -13.65 0.13 -15.20
N VAL A 335 -13.76 1.27 -14.53
CA VAL A 335 -13.35 1.43 -13.13
C VAL A 335 -14.40 0.83 -12.20
N GLN A 336 -13.95 -0.06 -11.32
CA GLN A 336 -14.80 -0.82 -10.39
C GLN A 336 -14.68 -0.30 -8.95
N GLU A 337 -13.60 0.37 -8.59
CA GLU A 337 -13.36 0.90 -7.24
C GLU A 337 -12.85 2.34 -7.30
N VAL A 338 -13.47 3.21 -6.50
CA VAL A 338 -13.12 4.63 -6.44
C VAL A 338 -13.00 5.06 -4.98
N ALA A 339 -11.79 5.46 -4.58
CA ALA A 339 -11.52 6.06 -3.28
C ALA A 339 -10.82 7.41 -3.48
N LEU A 340 -11.48 8.50 -3.08
CA LEU A 340 -10.96 9.86 -3.19
C LEU A 340 -11.07 10.55 -1.82
N TYR A 341 -9.94 10.97 -1.27
CA TYR A 341 -9.84 11.67 0.00
C TYR A 341 -8.95 12.91 -0.10
N ASP A 342 -9.47 14.07 0.28
CA ASP A 342 -8.67 15.32 0.31
C ASP A 342 -7.99 15.64 -1.03
N VAL A 343 -8.79 15.65 -2.10
CA VAL A 343 -8.36 15.98 -3.47
C VAL A 343 -9.19 17.16 -4.03
N PRO A 344 -8.89 18.40 -3.59
CA PRO A 344 -9.75 19.56 -3.83
C PRO A 344 -9.88 19.98 -5.30
N GLY A 345 -8.99 19.53 -6.19
CA GLY A 345 -9.03 19.88 -7.62
C GLY A 345 -9.94 18.99 -8.47
N ILE A 346 -10.54 17.94 -7.91
CA ILE A 346 -11.50 17.07 -8.60
C ILE A 346 -12.90 17.70 -8.50
N THR A 347 -13.47 18.09 -9.65
CA THR A 347 -14.82 18.71 -9.71
C THR A 347 -15.92 17.73 -10.13
N GLY A 348 -15.55 16.64 -10.80
CA GLY A 348 -16.44 15.55 -11.18
C GLY A 348 -15.68 14.23 -11.38
N LEU A 349 -16.42 13.18 -11.75
CA LEU A 349 -15.90 11.82 -11.89
C LEU A 349 -15.90 11.30 -13.34
N HIS A 350 -16.31 12.10 -14.33
CA HIS A 350 -16.40 11.68 -15.74
C HIS A 350 -15.07 11.29 -16.37
N TRP A 351 -13.97 11.73 -15.79
CA TRP A 351 -12.63 11.35 -16.26
C TRP A 351 -12.33 9.86 -16.05
N LEU A 352 -13.07 9.18 -15.16
CA LEU A 352 -12.99 7.74 -14.89
C LEU A 352 -13.65 6.88 -15.98
N GLY A 353 -14.16 7.47 -17.06
CA GLY A 353 -14.75 6.74 -18.19
C GLY A 353 -16.28 6.73 -18.17
N PRO A 354 -16.94 5.76 -18.83
CA PRO A 354 -18.40 5.70 -18.91
C PRO A 354 -19.06 5.48 -17.54
N PRO A 355 -20.31 5.98 -17.33
CA PRO A 355 -21.07 5.75 -16.10
C PRO A 355 -21.23 4.26 -15.76
N PRO A 356 -20.81 3.80 -14.56
CA PRO A 356 -20.92 2.41 -14.18
C PRO A 356 -22.38 2.04 -13.82
N SER A 357 -22.73 0.78 -14.04
CA SER A 357 -24.01 0.22 -13.55
C SER A 357 -23.90 -0.42 -12.16
N SER A 358 -22.68 -0.84 -11.79
CA SER A 358 -22.31 -1.39 -10.50
C SER A 358 -20.88 -0.93 -10.15
N LEU A 359 -20.59 -0.79 -8.87
CA LEU A 359 -19.23 -0.58 -8.35
C LEU A 359 -18.95 -1.58 -7.23
N ARG A 360 -17.69 -1.94 -7.04
CA ARG A 360 -17.28 -2.72 -5.87
C ARG A 360 -17.18 -1.83 -4.63
N GLU A 361 -16.51 -0.69 -4.73
CA GLU A 361 -16.34 0.25 -3.61
C GLU A 361 -16.46 1.70 -4.11
N LEU A 362 -17.08 2.57 -3.30
CA LEU A 362 -17.13 4.01 -3.56
C LEU A 362 -16.93 4.80 -2.27
N TRP A 363 -15.78 5.43 -2.11
CA TRP A 363 -15.43 6.28 -0.97
C TRP A 363 -15.08 7.69 -1.44
N LEU A 364 -15.92 8.66 -1.11
CA LEU A 364 -15.75 10.08 -1.43
C LEU A 364 -15.73 10.87 -0.13
N MET A 365 -14.56 11.42 0.21
CA MET A 365 -14.30 11.98 1.53
C MET A 365 -13.55 13.31 1.43
N THR A 366 -14.06 14.38 2.05
CA THR A 366 -13.37 15.68 2.07
C THR A 366 -13.01 16.16 0.66
N LEU A 367 -14.02 16.36 -0.19
CA LEU A 367 -13.85 16.77 -1.58
C LEU A 367 -14.44 18.16 -1.82
N PRO A 368 -13.81 19.23 -1.32
CA PRO A 368 -14.42 20.57 -1.30
C PRO A 368 -14.66 21.15 -2.70
N GLY A 369 -13.98 20.65 -3.74
CA GLY A 369 -14.16 21.07 -5.12
C GLY A 369 -15.21 20.27 -5.91
N LEU A 370 -15.81 19.22 -5.34
CA LEU A 370 -16.72 18.33 -6.06
C LEU A 370 -18.06 19.03 -6.34
N GLU A 371 -18.37 19.24 -7.62
CA GLU A 371 -19.57 19.97 -8.06
C GLU A 371 -20.71 19.04 -8.49
N GLU A 372 -20.40 17.86 -9.02
CA GLU A 372 -21.40 16.91 -9.52
C GLU A 372 -21.01 15.43 -9.38
N LEU A 373 -22.05 14.59 -9.38
CA LEU A 373 -21.96 13.12 -9.34
C LEU A 373 -22.59 12.45 -10.57
N THR A 374 -22.73 13.17 -11.69
CA THR A 374 -23.46 12.70 -12.88
C THR A 374 -22.85 11.44 -13.51
N TRP A 375 -21.56 11.16 -13.28
CA TRP A 375 -20.95 9.87 -13.61
C TRP A 375 -21.64 8.67 -12.92
N LEU A 376 -22.29 8.88 -11.78
CA LEU A 376 -23.00 7.83 -11.02
C LEU A 376 -24.47 7.66 -11.44
N GLU A 377 -24.95 8.35 -12.49
CA GLU A 377 -26.38 8.38 -12.88
C GLU A 377 -26.98 7.01 -13.28
N SER A 378 -26.11 6.06 -13.63
CA SER A 378 -26.50 4.70 -14.03
C SER A 378 -26.27 3.66 -12.94
N LEU A 379 -25.72 4.06 -11.79
CA LEU A 379 -25.37 3.17 -10.70
C LEU A 379 -26.64 2.58 -10.07
N THR A 380 -26.71 1.25 -9.98
CA THR A 380 -27.85 0.53 -9.41
C THR A 380 -27.48 -0.30 -8.17
N GLU A 381 -26.22 -0.71 -8.05
CA GLU A 381 -25.72 -1.54 -6.95
C GLU A 381 -24.29 -1.14 -6.58
N ILE A 382 -23.98 -1.28 -5.29
CA ILE A 382 -22.60 -1.31 -4.80
C ILE A 382 -22.37 -2.68 -4.13
N GLU A 383 -21.43 -3.46 -4.66
CA GLU A 383 -21.14 -4.83 -4.20
C GLU A 383 -20.44 -4.87 -2.84
N GLY A 384 -19.71 -3.81 -2.51
CA GLY A 384 -19.05 -3.55 -1.23
C GLY A 384 -19.66 -2.33 -0.56
N SER A 385 -18.84 -1.41 -0.08
CA SER A 385 -19.26 -0.29 0.77
C SER A 385 -19.36 1.05 0.03
N LEU A 386 -20.21 1.92 0.58
CA LEU A 386 -20.40 3.29 0.13
C LEU A 386 -20.08 4.25 1.27
N GLU A 387 -19.10 5.12 1.09
CA GLU A 387 -18.79 6.19 2.05
C GLU A 387 -18.87 7.55 1.35
N LEU A 388 -19.77 8.42 1.83
CA LEU A 388 -19.88 9.81 1.40
C LEU A 388 -19.71 10.69 2.64
N ARG A 389 -18.58 11.41 2.73
CA ARG A 389 -18.21 12.15 3.94
C ARG A 389 -17.70 13.55 3.61
N GLU A 390 -18.16 14.55 4.36
CA GLU A 390 -17.66 15.94 4.26
C GLU A 390 -17.65 16.46 2.81
N LEU A 391 -18.76 16.26 2.10
CA LEU A 391 -18.93 16.74 0.73
C LEU A 391 -19.54 18.15 0.70
N PRO A 392 -19.38 18.90 -0.41
CA PRO A 392 -19.88 20.27 -0.51
C PRO A 392 -21.37 20.38 -0.24
N VAL A 393 -21.78 21.47 0.41
CA VAL A 393 -23.15 21.68 0.86
C VAL A 393 -24.12 21.80 -0.32
N GLU A 394 -23.64 22.33 -1.44
CA GLU A 394 -24.39 22.51 -2.68
C GLU A 394 -24.46 21.24 -3.54
N LEU A 395 -23.74 20.17 -3.17
CA LEU A 395 -23.66 18.94 -3.96
C LEU A 395 -25.01 18.19 -3.94
N SER A 396 -25.54 17.91 -5.13
CA SER A 396 -26.75 17.12 -5.29
C SER A 396 -26.45 15.63 -5.39
N LEU A 397 -27.15 14.81 -4.60
CA LEU A 397 -27.10 13.35 -4.70
C LEU A 397 -28.11 12.77 -5.71
N GLU A 398 -28.89 13.58 -6.43
CA GLU A 398 -29.88 13.10 -7.43
C GLU A 398 -29.34 12.07 -8.45
N PRO A 399 -28.07 12.15 -8.90
CA PRO A 399 -27.49 11.10 -9.74
C PRO A 399 -27.55 9.69 -9.11
N LEU A 400 -27.58 9.57 -7.79
CA LEU A 400 -27.70 8.30 -7.07
C LEU A 400 -29.14 7.77 -6.97
N SER A 401 -30.12 8.41 -7.61
CA SER A 401 -31.54 8.04 -7.52
C SER A 401 -31.89 6.63 -8.02
N ARG A 402 -30.98 5.99 -8.77
CA ARG A 402 -31.10 4.60 -9.24
C ARG A 402 -30.44 3.57 -8.34
N LEU A 403 -29.62 3.99 -7.37
CA LEU A 403 -28.94 3.08 -6.44
C LEU A 403 -30.01 2.38 -5.59
N GLY A 404 -30.15 1.07 -5.79
CA GLY A 404 -31.16 0.24 -5.12
C GLY A 404 -30.59 -0.58 -3.97
N GLU A 405 -29.32 -0.98 -4.06
CA GLU A 405 -28.70 -1.88 -3.08
C GLU A 405 -27.24 -1.52 -2.80
N VAL A 406 -26.87 -1.55 -1.52
CA VAL A 406 -25.48 -1.57 -1.05
C VAL A 406 -25.28 -2.85 -0.26
N ARG A 407 -24.38 -3.73 -0.71
CA ARG A 407 -24.15 -5.03 -0.06
C ARG A 407 -23.20 -4.96 1.13
N GLY A 408 -22.26 -4.02 1.11
CA GLY A 408 -21.41 -3.68 2.24
C GLY A 408 -22.07 -2.67 3.17
N SER A 409 -21.24 -1.91 3.89
CA SER A 409 -21.72 -0.86 4.78
C SER A 409 -21.88 0.46 4.02
N MET A 410 -22.81 1.30 4.47
CA MET A 410 -23.06 2.61 3.90
C MET A 410 -22.88 3.67 4.99
N ARG A 411 -21.93 4.59 4.81
CA ARG A 411 -21.70 5.72 5.72
C ARG A 411 -21.96 7.04 5.00
N LEU A 412 -22.90 7.81 5.53
CA LEU A 412 -23.20 9.17 5.12
C LEU A 412 -22.89 10.09 6.29
N ASP A 413 -21.89 10.97 6.15
CA ASP A 413 -21.40 11.79 7.26
C ASP A 413 -21.14 13.24 6.85
N GLY A 414 -21.72 14.21 7.55
CA GLY A 414 -21.48 15.64 7.27
C GLY A 414 -22.09 16.13 5.95
N LEU A 415 -23.13 15.46 5.44
CA LEU A 415 -23.80 15.84 4.19
C LEU A 415 -24.95 16.82 4.44
N ALA A 416 -25.16 17.75 3.50
CA ALA A 416 -26.26 18.72 3.62
C ALA A 416 -27.65 18.09 3.45
N SER A 417 -27.80 17.13 2.55
CA SER A 417 -29.04 16.38 2.32
C SER A 417 -28.75 14.98 1.76
N ILE A 418 -29.73 14.09 1.86
CA ILE A 418 -29.72 12.74 1.31
C ILE A 418 -30.86 12.50 0.29
N ASP A 419 -31.56 13.55 -0.16
CA ASP A 419 -32.78 13.46 -0.99
C ASP A 419 -32.60 12.73 -2.33
N GLY A 420 -31.37 12.56 -2.81
CA GLY A 420 -31.07 11.82 -4.03
C GLY A 420 -31.10 10.30 -3.89
N LEU A 421 -31.20 9.74 -2.68
CA LEU A 421 -31.14 8.29 -2.44
C LEU A 421 -32.48 7.55 -2.58
N VAL A 422 -33.46 8.16 -3.25
CA VAL A 422 -34.85 7.68 -3.33
C VAL A 422 -35.05 6.28 -3.93
N GLY A 423 -34.02 5.74 -4.58
CA GLY A 423 -33.99 4.39 -5.13
C GLY A 423 -33.65 3.32 -4.10
N LEU A 424 -32.99 3.68 -2.99
CA LEU A 424 -32.34 2.72 -2.08
C LEU A 424 -33.37 1.85 -1.36
N GLU A 425 -33.30 0.55 -1.60
CA GLU A 425 -34.21 -0.44 -1.00
C GLU A 425 -33.54 -1.25 0.12
N ARG A 426 -32.23 -1.51 0.01
CA ARG A 426 -31.52 -2.39 0.93
C ARG A 426 -30.09 -1.93 1.18
N VAL A 427 -29.66 -1.99 2.44
CA VAL A 427 -28.25 -1.97 2.83
C VAL A 427 -27.99 -3.26 3.59
N ILE A 428 -27.20 -4.19 3.04
CA ILE A 428 -26.95 -5.48 3.71
C ILE A 428 -26.01 -5.30 4.91
N GLY A 429 -25.01 -4.41 4.81
CA GLY A 429 -24.15 -4.02 5.94
C GLY A 429 -24.78 -2.96 6.84
N SER A 430 -23.94 -2.25 7.60
CA SER A 430 -24.41 -1.19 8.49
C SER A 430 -24.70 0.09 7.71
N LEU A 431 -25.86 0.70 7.94
CA LEU A 431 -26.19 2.04 7.49
C LEU A 431 -25.90 3.04 8.62
N GLU A 432 -24.96 3.95 8.39
CA GLU A 432 -24.58 5.02 9.31
C GLU A 432 -24.94 6.39 8.73
N LEU A 433 -25.80 7.11 9.43
CA LEU A 433 -26.28 8.45 9.12
C LEU A 433 -25.81 9.41 10.21
N ARG A 434 -24.78 10.20 9.89
CA ARG A 434 -24.10 11.05 10.87
C ARG A 434 -24.04 12.50 10.40
N ARG A 435 -24.23 13.42 11.34
CA ARG A 435 -24.04 14.87 11.14
C ARG A 435 -24.70 15.41 9.86
N LEU A 436 -25.87 14.90 9.50
CA LEU A 436 -26.63 15.34 8.34
C LEU A 436 -27.25 16.72 8.60
N GLY A 437 -27.34 17.53 7.54
CA GLY A 437 -28.00 18.83 7.53
C GLY A 437 -29.50 18.79 7.24
N SER A 438 -30.05 17.61 6.93
CA SER A 438 -31.48 17.44 6.64
C SER A 438 -32.33 17.48 7.92
N THR A 439 -33.62 17.80 7.77
CA THR A 439 -34.60 17.78 8.87
C THR A 439 -35.36 16.47 9.00
N ASP A 440 -35.27 15.63 7.96
CA ASP A 440 -35.86 14.31 7.81
C ASP A 440 -34.93 13.40 6.98
N LEU A 441 -35.37 12.18 6.70
CA LEU A 441 -34.65 11.16 5.93
C LEU A 441 -35.41 10.78 4.65
N GLY A 442 -36.13 11.72 4.02
CA GLY A 442 -37.03 11.47 2.88
C GLY A 442 -36.36 10.76 1.69
N GLY A 443 -35.05 10.94 1.51
CA GLY A 443 -34.22 10.18 0.57
C GLY A 443 -34.30 8.66 0.76
N LEU A 444 -34.58 8.16 1.96
CA LEU A 444 -34.62 6.73 2.29
C LEU A 444 -36.02 6.08 2.20
N ARG A 445 -37.02 6.78 1.64
CA ARG A 445 -38.44 6.36 1.55
C ARG A 445 -38.72 4.97 0.94
N ARG A 446 -37.72 4.31 0.33
CA ARG A 446 -37.83 2.95 -0.21
C ARG A 446 -37.09 1.90 0.60
N LEU A 447 -36.32 2.30 1.61
CA LEU A 447 -35.49 1.40 2.39
C LEU A 447 -36.36 0.40 3.16
N ARG A 448 -36.10 -0.89 2.95
CA ARG A 448 -36.83 -2.00 3.57
C ARG A 448 -36.01 -2.75 4.60
N ALA A 449 -34.70 -2.81 4.42
CA ALA A 449 -33.82 -3.56 5.31
C ALA A 449 -32.45 -2.88 5.44
N ALA A 450 -31.89 -2.96 6.65
CA ALA A 450 -30.53 -2.58 6.96
C ALA A 450 -29.83 -3.70 7.75
N GLY A 451 -28.54 -3.95 7.51
CA GLY A 451 -27.75 -4.86 8.35
C GLY A 451 -27.54 -4.30 9.74
N GLY A 452 -27.33 -3.00 9.87
CA GLY A 452 -27.35 -2.24 11.12
C GLY A 452 -27.84 -0.84 10.82
N LEU A 453 -28.36 -0.12 11.82
CA LEU A 453 -28.78 1.27 11.64
C LEU A 453 -28.21 2.13 12.76
N THR A 454 -27.36 3.07 12.40
CA THR A 454 -26.88 4.14 13.28
C THR A 454 -27.33 5.47 12.74
N ILE A 455 -28.09 6.21 13.52
CA ILE A 455 -28.48 7.60 13.28
C ILE A 455 -27.89 8.36 14.46
N SER A 456 -26.93 9.25 14.20
CA SER A 456 -26.33 9.99 15.31
C SER A 456 -25.74 11.34 14.99
N GLY A 457 -25.79 12.26 15.95
CA GLY A 457 -25.18 13.58 15.82
C GLY A 457 -25.87 14.47 14.78
N ASN A 458 -27.10 14.18 14.38
CA ASN A 458 -27.85 14.94 13.39
C ASN A 458 -28.59 16.09 14.10
N ALA A 459 -27.90 17.22 14.24
CA ALA A 459 -28.38 18.35 15.03
C ALA A 459 -29.69 18.98 14.52
N THR A 460 -30.00 18.85 13.23
CA THR A 460 -31.19 19.41 12.57
C THR A 460 -32.32 18.40 12.36
N LEU A 461 -32.06 17.11 12.56
CA LEU A 461 -33.01 16.04 12.28
C LEU A 461 -34.16 16.10 13.29
N THR A 462 -35.37 16.37 12.80
CA THR A 462 -36.58 16.54 13.64
C THR A 462 -37.46 15.30 13.68
N THR A 463 -37.36 14.46 12.64
CA THR A 463 -38.18 13.27 12.40
C THR A 463 -37.36 12.23 11.65
N LEU A 464 -37.78 10.96 11.74
CA LEU A 464 -37.25 9.86 10.94
C LEU A 464 -38.08 9.60 9.66
N GLU A 465 -38.88 10.58 9.23
CA GLU A 465 -39.69 10.49 8.00
C GLU A 465 -38.81 10.09 6.82
N GLY A 466 -39.29 9.14 6.01
CA GLY A 466 -38.52 8.40 5.02
C GLY A 466 -38.15 6.97 5.46
N LEU A 467 -38.25 6.61 6.74
CA LEU A 467 -38.01 5.22 7.20
C LEU A 467 -39.28 4.38 7.36
N GLU A 468 -40.44 4.82 6.86
CA GLU A 468 -41.74 4.16 7.07
C GLU A 468 -41.82 2.73 6.54
N ARG A 469 -40.97 2.42 5.56
CA ARG A 469 -40.88 1.10 4.92
C ARG A 469 -39.83 0.18 5.51
N LEU A 470 -39.02 0.66 6.46
CA LEU A 470 -37.96 -0.12 7.07
C LEU A 470 -38.57 -1.23 7.92
N GLN A 471 -38.45 -2.49 7.48
CA GLN A 471 -39.09 -3.65 8.10
C GLN A 471 -38.15 -4.42 9.02
N SER A 472 -36.85 -4.48 8.69
CA SER A 472 -35.90 -5.31 9.41
C SER A 472 -34.53 -4.65 9.58
N ILE A 473 -33.98 -4.78 10.78
CA ILE A 473 -32.57 -4.53 11.07
C ILE A 473 -31.96 -5.85 11.56
N GLU A 474 -30.97 -6.38 10.85
CA GLU A 474 -30.34 -7.67 11.22
C GLU A 474 -29.38 -7.54 12.41
N GLY A 475 -28.85 -6.34 12.63
CA GLY A 475 -27.84 -5.98 13.61
C GLY A 475 -28.37 -4.93 14.58
N SER A 476 -27.46 -4.08 15.08
CA SER A 476 -27.81 -3.13 16.14
C SER A 476 -28.55 -1.91 15.59
N LEU A 477 -29.43 -1.35 16.42
CA LEU A 477 -30.08 -0.06 16.20
C LEU A 477 -29.49 0.95 17.20
N ASP A 478 -28.96 2.06 16.72
CA ASP A 478 -28.48 3.17 17.53
C ASP A 478 -29.06 4.48 16.98
N VAL A 479 -29.91 5.14 17.78
CA VAL A 479 -30.44 6.49 17.51
C VAL A 479 -29.99 7.37 18.66
N SER A 480 -28.92 8.12 18.47
CA SER A 480 -28.31 8.85 19.57
C SER A 480 -27.72 10.20 19.23
N ASP A 481 -27.76 11.10 20.20
CA ASP A 481 -27.17 12.43 20.07
C ASP A 481 -27.82 13.25 18.92
N ASP A 482 -29.13 13.07 18.68
CA ASP A 482 -29.94 13.82 17.72
C ASP A 482 -30.88 14.80 18.47
N PRO A 483 -30.39 15.97 18.92
CA PRO A 483 -31.07 16.83 19.90
C PRO A 483 -32.40 17.42 19.41
N ALA A 484 -32.61 17.55 18.10
CA ALA A 484 -33.84 18.08 17.52
C ALA A 484 -34.90 17.00 17.25
N LEU A 485 -34.55 15.71 17.40
CA LEU A 485 -35.45 14.61 17.07
C LEU A 485 -36.62 14.58 18.04
N THR A 486 -37.84 14.66 17.51
CA THR A 486 -39.07 14.76 18.33
C THR A 486 -39.87 13.48 18.42
N THR A 487 -39.67 12.55 17.48
CA THR A 487 -40.49 11.34 17.36
C THR A 487 -39.78 10.21 16.62
N LEU A 488 -40.16 8.97 16.94
CA LEU A 488 -39.81 7.72 16.25
C LEU A 488 -40.96 7.20 15.37
N ALA A 489 -42.06 7.96 15.21
CA ALA A 489 -43.28 7.51 14.55
C ALA A 489 -43.07 6.89 13.16
N ALA A 490 -42.04 7.32 12.43
CA ALA A 490 -41.70 6.79 11.11
C ALA A 490 -41.15 5.36 11.15
N ILE A 491 -40.54 4.90 12.26
CA ILE A 491 -40.13 3.50 12.43
C ILE A 491 -41.08 2.72 13.33
N TRP A 492 -41.82 3.39 14.22
CA TRP A 492 -42.85 2.77 15.06
C TRP A 492 -43.84 3.80 15.61
N PRO A 493 -45.18 3.64 15.42
CA PRO A 493 -45.89 2.50 14.83
C PRO A 493 -46.03 2.53 13.30
N ALA A 494 -45.39 3.49 12.61
CA ALA A 494 -45.24 3.66 11.15
C ALA A 494 -46.41 3.20 10.23
N PRO A 495 -47.04 4.12 9.48
CA PRO A 495 -48.20 3.79 8.63
C PRO A 495 -47.95 2.70 7.57
N GLU A 496 -46.71 2.56 7.08
CA GLU A 496 -46.36 1.63 5.99
C GLU A 496 -45.79 0.28 6.47
N GLY A 497 -46.01 -0.06 7.74
CA GLY A 497 -45.68 -1.36 8.33
C GLY A 497 -44.57 -1.31 9.36
N GLY A 498 -43.70 -0.29 9.29
CA GLY A 498 -42.69 0.00 10.31
C GLY A 498 -41.69 -1.10 10.57
N LEU A 499 -40.85 -0.84 11.57
CA LEU A 499 -39.82 -1.76 12.00
C LEU A 499 -40.45 -2.94 12.73
N GLN A 500 -40.34 -4.13 12.14
CA GLN A 500 -40.93 -5.37 12.67
C GLN A 500 -39.91 -6.17 13.48
N THR A 501 -38.64 -6.16 13.04
CA THR A 501 -37.58 -6.98 13.62
C THR A 501 -36.29 -6.19 13.79
N VAL A 502 -35.69 -6.35 14.97
CA VAL A 502 -34.30 -5.96 15.25
C VAL A 502 -33.63 -7.19 15.84
N LEU A 503 -32.71 -7.80 15.09
CA LEU A 503 -32.10 -9.08 15.47
C LEU A 503 -30.73 -8.93 16.15
N GLY A 504 -30.16 -7.72 16.14
CA GLY A 504 -28.85 -7.48 16.73
C GLY A 504 -28.83 -7.39 18.26
N PRO A 505 -27.61 -7.38 18.83
CA PRO A 505 -27.42 -7.49 20.27
C PRO A 505 -27.77 -6.21 21.03
N GLN A 506 -27.87 -5.05 20.37
CA GLN A 506 -28.01 -3.75 21.03
C GLN A 506 -29.10 -2.89 20.38
N VAL A 507 -29.92 -2.27 21.22
CA VAL A 507 -30.81 -1.16 20.85
C VAL A 507 -30.48 0.03 21.74
N ARG A 508 -30.05 1.13 21.14
CA ARG A 508 -29.77 2.40 21.83
C ARG A 508 -30.67 3.50 21.28
N VAL A 509 -31.39 4.18 22.17
CA VAL A 509 -32.16 5.38 21.86
C VAL A 509 -31.91 6.39 22.97
N ARG A 510 -30.84 7.17 22.85
CA ARG A 510 -30.30 7.95 23.98
C ARG A 510 -29.83 9.34 23.57
N ASN A 511 -29.75 10.25 24.53
CA ASN A 511 -29.26 11.62 24.31
C ASN A 511 -30.06 12.40 23.24
N ASN A 512 -31.34 12.08 23.04
CA ASN A 512 -32.22 12.80 22.11
C ASN A 512 -33.08 13.78 22.91
N ALA A 513 -32.56 14.99 23.13
CA ALA A 513 -33.11 15.94 24.11
C ALA A 513 -34.56 16.37 23.86
N SER A 514 -35.06 16.26 22.61
CA SER A 514 -36.43 16.59 22.23
C SER A 514 -37.36 15.37 22.10
N LEU A 515 -36.82 14.15 22.19
CA LEU A 515 -37.57 12.91 22.01
C LEU A 515 -38.17 12.45 23.33
N SER A 516 -39.47 12.17 23.36
CA SER A 516 -40.16 11.74 24.59
C SER A 516 -39.71 10.36 25.07
N GLN A 517 -39.26 10.27 26.32
CA GLN A 517 -38.91 9.00 26.98
C GLN A 517 -40.10 8.03 27.03
N CYS A 518 -41.33 8.54 27.06
CA CYS A 518 -42.54 7.72 27.02
C CYS A 518 -42.69 7.02 25.66
N GLU A 519 -42.46 7.75 24.57
CA GLU A 519 -42.48 7.19 23.21
C GLU A 519 -41.37 6.16 23.02
N VAL A 520 -40.16 6.45 23.53
CA VAL A 520 -39.06 5.48 23.54
C VAL A 520 -39.45 4.22 24.33
N GLY A 521 -40.08 4.37 25.49
CA GLY A 521 -40.57 3.25 26.29
C GLY A 521 -41.59 2.39 25.55
N ASP A 522 -42.56 3.01 24.89
CA ASP A 522 -43.58 2.31 24.09
C ASP A 522 -42.94 1.57 22.90
N PHE A 523 -41.98 2.21 22.23
CA PHE A 523 -41.20 1.59 21.14
C PHE A 523 -40.41 0.36 21.61
N ILE A 524 -39.67 0.47 22.71
CA ILE A 524 -38.94 -0.67 23.28
C ILE A 524 -39.90 -1.78 23.72
N GLY A 525 -41.02 -1.42 24.35
CA GLY A 525 -42.06 -2.37 24.75
C GLY A 525 -42.60 -3.18 23.57
N ALA A 526 -42.77 -2.53 22.41
CA ALA A 526 -43.17 -3.19 21.18
C ALA A 526 -42.11 -4.13 20.61
N LEU A 527 -40.84 -3.71 20.60
CA LEU A 527 -39.73 -4.56 20.15
C LEU A 527 -39.57 -5.82 21.03
N LEU A 528 -39.68 -5.67 22.36
CA LEU A 528 -39.60 -6.82 23.28
C LEU A 528 -40.71 -7.86 23.04
N ALA A 529 -41.85 -7.45 22.48
CA ALA A 529 -42.92 -8.37 22.10
C ALA A 529 -42.59 -9.17 20.82
N SER A 530 -41.64 -8.74 19.99
CA SER A 530 -41.22 -9.41 18.76
C SER A 530 -39.88 -10.19 18.87
N GLY A 531 -39.08 -9.95 19.92
CA GLY A 531 -37.81 -10.64 20.21
C GLY A 531 -36.86 -9.75 21.02
N VAL A 532 -35.91 -10.31 21.79
CA VAL A 532 -35.15 -9.54 22.81
C VAL A 532 -33.77 -9.08 22.28
N PRO A 533 -33.49 -7.77 22.21
CA PRO A 533 -32.13 -7.25 22.15
C PRO A 533 -31.43 -7.49 23.49
N LEU A 534 -30.22 -8.04 23.49
CA LEU A 534 -29.49 -8.41 24.72
C LEU A 534 -29.00 -7.20 25.54
N GLY A 535 -28.92 -6.00 24.95
CA GLY A 535 -28.65 -4.75 25.65
C GLY A 535 -29.55 -3.61 25.15
N ILE A 536 -30.17 -2.90 26.09
CA ILE A 536 -31.03 -1.74 25.84
C ILE A 536 -30.45 -0.55 26.60
N ASP A 537 -30.21 0.56 25.90
CA ASP A 537 -29.80 1.84 26.50
C ASP A 537 -30.72 2.95 25.99
N VAL A 538 -31.53 3.50 26.88
CA VAL A 538 -32.54 4.52 26.56
C VAL A 538 -32.41 5.79 27.40
N GLY A 539 -31.20 6.10 27.86
CA GLY A 539 -30.95 7.21 28.77
C GLY A 539 -31.03 8.60 28.12
N ALA A 540 -31.24 9.63 28.96
CA ALA A 540 -31.05 11.04 28.60
C ALA A 540 -31.90 11.56 27.40
N ASN A 541 -33.13 11.05 27.24
CA ASN A 541 -34.15 11.67 26.41
C ASN A 541 -35.06 12.61 27.24
N LEU A 542 -36.05 13.26 26.62
CA LEU A 542 -36.98 14.16 27.29
C LEU A 542 -37.87 13.38 28.28
N PRO A 543 -37.91 13.73 29.58
CA PRO A 543 -38.74 13.03 30.56
C PRO A 543 -40.23 13.04 30.20
N CYS A 544 -40.95 11.99 30.61
CA CYS A 544 -42.41 11.97 30.51
C CYS A 544 -43.03 13.12 31.33
N PRO A 545 -44.10 13.77 30.83
CA PRO A 545 -44.84 14.73 31.64
C PRO A 545 -45.39 14.06 32.91
N GLU A 546 -45.34 14.80 34.03
CA GLU A 546 -45.80 14.35 35.36
C GLU A 546 -47.30 14.09 35.47
#